data_AF-A0A7S0RRA3-F1
#
_entry.id   AF-A0A7S0RRA3-F1
#
_cell.length_a   1.000
_cell.length_b   1.000
_cell.length_c   1.000
_cell.angle_alpha   90.00
_cell.angle_beta   90.00
_cell.angle_gamma   90.00
#
_symmetry.space_group_name_H-M   'P 1'
#
loop_
_entity.id
_entity.type
_entity.pdbx_description
1 polymer ?
#
loop_
_entity_poly.entity_id
_entity_poly.type
_entity_poly.pdbx_seq_one_letter_code
_entity_poly.pdbx_strand_id
1 'polypeptide(L)'
;REKAELHFKQKFHVLMEHVMDDAGGTEVTGKQLRNLMFCDFLVPGGDGNYDEVPNMHELFEAVNQYLADYNAMTKKPMHLVIFLFAIEHLSRICRVIKQP
;
A
#
# COMPACT_ATOMS: atom_id res chain seq x y z
N ARG A 1 -9.18 -15.51 -8.47
CA ARG A 1 -8.21 -16.63 -8.40
C ARG A 1 -8.15 -17.35 -9.74
N GLU A 2 -9.20 -18.03 -10.20
CA GLU A 2 -9.21 -18.76 -11.49
C GLU A 2 -8.71 -17.95 -12.70
N LYS A 3 -9.14 -16.69 -12.85
CA LYS A 3 -8.64 -15.82 -13.93
C LYS A 3 -7.14 -15.51 -13.82
N ALA A 4 -6.62 -15.33 -12.62
CA ALA A 4 -5.18 -15.08 -12.43
C ALA A 4 -4.38 -16.32 -12.86
N GLU A 5 -4.84 -17.51 -12.48
CA GLU A 5 -4.16 -18.76 -12.84
C GLU A 5 -4.19 -19.02 -14.35
N LEU A 6 -5.30 -18.69 -15.03
CA LEU A 6 -5.43 -18.77 -16.48
C LEU A 6 -4.43 -17.85 -17.21
N HIS A 7 -4.27 -16.61 -16.76
CA HIS A 7 -3.43 -15.62 -17.45
C HIS A 7 -1.95 -15.72 -17.10
N PHE A 8 -1.61 -15.98 -15.83
CA PHE A 8 -0.23 -16.06 -15.34
C PHE A 8 0.36 -17.48 -15.42
N LYS A 9 -0.45 -18.50 -15.72
CA LYS A 9 -0.05 -19.92 -15.79
C LYS A 9 0.65 -20.43 -14.52
N GLN A 10 0.33 -19.84 -13.37
CA GLN A 10 0.85 -20.17 -12.05
C GLN A 10 -0.30 -20.24 -11.04
N LYS A 11 -0.14 -21.04 -9.99
CA LYS A 11 -1.13 -21.14 -8.92
C LYS A 11 -1.19 -19.82 -8.15
N PHE A 12 -2.39 -19.41 -7.72
CA PHE A 12 -2.59 -18.12 -7.08
C PHE A 12 -1.78 -17.92 -5.79
N HIS A 13 -1.54 -18.99 -5.01
CA HIS A 13 -0.73 -18.90 -3.80
C HIS A 13 0.76 -18.67 -4.09
N VAL A 14 1.29 -19.22 -5.19
CA VAL A 14 2.69 -18.99 -5.60
C VAL A 14 2.87 -17.54 -6.04
N LEU A 15 1.88 -17.00 -6.76
CA LEU A 15 1.91 -15.60 -7.20
C LEU A 15 1.86 -14.57 -6.06
N MET A 16 1.29 -14.95 -4.91
CA MET A 16 1.02 -14.05 -3.79
C MET A 16 1.83 -14.44 -2.55
N GLU A 17 2.90 -15.21 -2.72
CA GLU A 17 3.72 -15.74 -1.63
C GLU A 17 4.30 -14.61 -0.77
N HIS A 18 4.72 -13.51 -1.39
CA HIS A 18 5.26 -12.32 -0.70
C HIS A 18 4.22 -11.55 0.12
N VAL A 19 2.94 -11.81 -0.11
CA VAL A 19 1.81 -11.20 0.63
C VAL A 19 1.41 -12.05 1.83
N MET A 20 1.89 -13.30 1.92
CA MET A 20 1.56 -14.20 3.02
C MET A 20 2.34 -13.83 4.27
N ASP A 21 1.67 -13.84 5.42
CA ASP A 21 2.34 -13.68 6.72
C ASP A 21 3.20 -14.92 7.01
N ASP A 22 4.32 -14.77 7.73
CA ASP A 22 5.25 -15.85 8.16
C ASP A 22 4.58 -16.99 8.97
N ALA A 23 3.29 -16.85 9.29
CA ALA A 23 2.50 -17.81 10.04
C ALA A 23 2.15 -19.11 9.26
N GLY A 24 2.73 -19.34 8.07
CA GLY A 24 2.72 -20.66 7.41
C GLY A 24 1.35 -21.11 6.88
N GLY A 25 0.46 -20.17 6.58
CA GLY A 25 -0.84 -20.49 5.97
C GLY A 25 -0.68 -20.90 4.50
N THR A 26 -1.25 -22.03 4.09
CA THR A 26 -1.20 -22.52 2.70
C THR A 26 -2.17 -21.80 1.75
N GLU A 27 -3.07 -20.97 2.29
CA GLU A 27 -4.12 -20.30 1.51
C GLU A 27 -4.10 -18.77 1.69
N VAL A 28 -4.10 -18.06 0.55
CA VAL A 28 -4.15 -16.60 0.50
C VAL A 28 -5.59 -16.14 0.72
N THR A 29 -5.98 -15.82 1.96
CA THR A 29 -7.33 -15.29 2.25
C THR A 29 -7.43 -13.78 1.98
N GLY A 30 -8.64 -13.24 2.05
CA GLY A 30 -8.85 -11.79 1.93
C GLY A 30 -8.12 -10.98 3.01
N LYS A 31 -7.75 -11.60 4.15
CA LYS A 31 -6.97 -10.94 5.19
C LYS A 31 -5.54 -10.65 4.73
N GLN A 32 -4.87 -11.63 4.13
CA GLN A 32 -3.50 -11.46 3.62
C GLN A 32 -3.48 -10.45 2.48
N LEU A 33 -4.48 -10.49 1.58
CA LEU A 33 -4.61 -9.52 0.49
C LEU A 33 -4.74 -8.06 0.95
N ARG A 34 -5.03 -7.77 2.23
CA ARG A 34 -5.00 -6.40 2.75
C ARG A 34 -3.59 -5.83 2.89
N ASN A 35 -2.57 -6.69 2.94
CA ASN A 35 -1.17 -6.27 2.94
C ASN A 35 -0.68 -5.94 1.53
N LEU A 36 -1.41 -6.34 0.48
CA LEU A 36 -1.15 -5.94 -0.89
C LEU A 36 -1.65 -4.52 -1.13
N MET A 37 -0.73 -3.55 -1.05
CA MET A 37 -1.00 -2.13 -1.30
C MET A 37 -0.20 -1.60 -2.47
N PHE A 38 -0.77 -0.58 -3.11
CA PHE A 38 -0.16 0.14 -4.23
C PHE A 38 -0.20 1.63 -3.93
N CYS A 39 0.88 2.35 -4.26
CA CYS A 39 0.95 3.79 -4.14
C CYS A 39 1.96 4.37 -5.13
N ASP A 40 1.96 5.69 -5.26
CA ASP A 40 2.85 6.42 -6.18
C ASP A 40 3.66 7.52 -5.49
N PHE A 41 3.68 7.47 -4.16
CA PHE A 41 4.28 8.48 -3.29
C PHE A 41 5.25 7.87 -2.28
N LEU A 42 5.66 6.61 -2.44
CA LEU A 42 6.63 6.00 -1.53
C LEU A 42 8.03 6.64 -1.67
N VAL A 43 8.42 6.98 -2.91
CA VAL A 43 9.73 7.58 -3.22
C VAL A 43 9.55 9.04 -3.62
N PRO A 44 9.97 10.01 -2.79
CA PRO A 44 9.95 11.42 -3.14
C PRO A 44 10.78 11.68 -4.40
N GLY A 45 10.16 12.27 -5.43
CA GLY A 45 10.83 12.59 -6.70
C GLY A 45 11.05 11.40 -7.64
N GLY A 46 10.48 10.23 -7.35
CA GLY A 46 10.42 9.12 -8.31
C GLY A 46 9.47 9.40 -9.47
N ASP A 47 9.35 8.43 -10.38
CA ASP A 47 8.54 8.53 -11.60
C ASP A 47 7.03 8.74 -11.35
N GLY A 48 6.56 8.61 -10.11
CA GLY A 48 5.16 8.81 -9.73
C GLY A 48 4.24 7.73 -10.27
N ASN A 49 4.79 6.56 -10.61
CA ASN A 49 4.02 5.40 -11.06
C ASN A 49 3.28 4.77 -9.87
N TYR A 50 2.04 4.34 -10.13
CA TYR A 50 1.21 3.65 -9.15
C TYR A 50 1.60 2.18 -9.09
N ASP A 51 2.57 1.88 -8.24
CA ASP A 51 3.24 0.58 -8.16
C ASP A 51 3.00 -0.11 -6.80
N GLU A 52 3.31 -1.40 -6.76
CA GLU A 52 3.18 -2.22 -5.55
C GLU A 52 4.16 -1.75 -4.47
N VAL A 53 3.70 -1.74 -3.23
CA VAL A 53 4.50 -1.40 -2.06
C VAL A 53 5.19 -2.66 -1.54
N PRO A 54 6.52 -2.77 -1.65
CA PRO A 54 7.24 -3.98 -1.23
C PRO A 54 7.35 -4.08 0.29
N ASN A 55 7.40 -2.94 0.98
CA ASN A 55 7.57 -2.87 2.43
C ASN A 55 6.52 -1.94 3.05
N MET A 56 5.58 -2.54 3.76
CA MET A 56 4.51 -1.82 4.44
C MET A 56 5.01 -0.89 5.56
N HIS A 57 6.15 -1.19 6.17
CA HIS A 57 6.77 -0.34 7.18
C HIS A 57 7.28 0.98 6.58
N GLU A 58 7.96 0.92 5.44
CA GLU A 58 8.44 2.11 4.74
C GLU A 58 7.30 3.04 4.33
N LEU A 59 6.19 2.46 3.86
CA LEU A 59 4.99 3.24 3.55
C LEU A 59 4.41 3.93 4.79
N PHE A 60 4.39 3.21 5.91
CA PHE A 60 3.93 3.77 7.18
C PHE A 60 4.82 4.94 7.62
N GLU A 61 6.14 4.79 7.57
CA GLU A 61 7.09 5.85 7.91
C GLU A 61 6.96 7.07 6.99
N ALA A 62 6.85 6.85 5.67
CA ALA A 62 6.69 7.92 4.69
C ALA A 62 5.43 8.77 4.98
N VAL A 63 4.29 8.11 5.23
CA VAL A 63 3.02 8.82 5.52
C VAL A 63 3.09 9.59 6.84
N ASN A 64 3.74 9.04 7.87
CA ASN A 64 3.95 9.77 9.12
C ASN A 64 4.87 10.98 8.93
N GLN A 65 5.92 10.85 8.12
CA GLN A 65 6.78 11.97 7.76
C GLN A 65 6.01 13.06 7.03
N TYR A 66 5.15 12.72 6.06
CA TYR A 66 4.29 13.69 5.38
C TYR A 66 3.34 14.42 6.32
N LEU A 67 2.77 13.71 7.31
CA LEU A 67 1.93 14.34 8.33
C LEU A 67 2.75 15.30 9.22
N ALA A 68 3.97 14.90 9.61
CA ALA A 68 4.87 15.73 10.40
C ALA A 68 5.28 17.00 9.63
N ASP A 69 5.67 16.86 8.36
CA ASP A 69 6.03 17.97 7.48
C ASP A 69 4.85 18.92 7.28
N TYR A 70 3.65 18.38 7.01
CA TYR A 70 2.43 19.18 6.92
C TYR A 70 2.20 19.98 8.20
N ASN A 71 2.30 19.34 9.36
CA ASN A 71 2.12 19.97 10.67
C ASN A 71 3.18 21.04 10.96
N ALA A 72 4.40 20.89 10.47
CA ALA A 72 5.47 21.88 10.64
C ALA A 72 5.28 23.12 9.74
N MET A 73 4.65 22.96 8.57
CA MET A 73 4.48 24.05 7.59
C MET A 73 3.14 24.81 7.72
N THR A 74 2.20 24.30 8.50
CA THR A 74 0.83 24.85 8.62
C THR A 74 0.58 25.54 9.97
N LYS A 75 -0.34 26.51 9.99
CA LYS A 75 -0.88 27.10 11.25
C LYS A 75 -2.04 26.29 11.84
N LYS A 76 -2.49 25.22 11.17
CA LYS A 76 -3.61 24.35 11.57
C LYS A 76 -3.15 22.89 11.57
N PRO A 77 -2.47 22.42 12.62
CA PRO A 77 -1.95 21.06 12.68
C PRO A 77 -3.09 20.02 12.74
N MET A 78 -2.82 18.84 12.19
CA MET A 78 -3.69 17.66 12.20
C MET A 78 -3.11 16.61 13.17
N HIS A 79 -3.85 16.33 14.25
CA HIS A 79 -3.50 15.30 15.24
C HIS A 79 -4.10 13.95 14.84
N LEU A 80 -3.62 13.38 13.76
CA LEU A 80 -4.08 12.09 13.25
C LEU A 80 -3.16 10.96 13.72
N VAL A 81 -3.78 9.82 14.05
CA VAL A 81 -3.06 8.56 14.25
C VAL A 81 -3.11 7.81 12.93
N ILE A 82 -1.95 7.52 12.34
CA ILE A 82 -1.85 6.74 11.11
C ILE A 82 -1.97 5.25 11.46
N PHE A 83 -2.78 4.54 10.70
CA PHE A 83 -2.94 3.08 10.74
C PHE A 83 -3.17 2.56 9.32
N LEU A 84 -2.99 1.26 9.10
CA LEU A 84 -3.01 0.65 7.77
C LEU A 84 -4.23 1.02 6.92
N PHE A 85 -5.42 1.04 7.53
CA PHE A 85 -6.65 1.39 6.81
C PHE A 85 -6.71 2.87 6.40
N ALA A 86 -6.13 3.79 7.19
CA ALA A 86 -6.01 5.18 6.80
C ALA A 86 -5.06 5.36 5.61
N ILE A 87 -3.96 4.60 5.59
CA ILE A 87 -3.02 4.57 4.47
C ILE A 87 -3.68 4.00 3.22
N GLU A 88 -4.45 2.90 3.35
CA GLU A 88 -5.20 2.32 2.23
C GLU A 88 -6.14 3.36 1.59
N HIS A 89 -6.86 4.14 2.41
CA HIS A 89 -7.71 5.22 1.94
C HIS A 89 -6.91 6.33 1.25
N LEU A 90 -5.77 6.73 1.84
CA LEU A 90 -4.88 7.73 1.27
C LEU A 90 -4.42 7.32 -0.13
N SER A 91 -3.95 6.08 -0.29
CA SER A 91 -3.53 5.52 -1.59
C SER A 91 -4.65 5.57 -2.63
N ARG A 92 -5.89 5.28 -2.24
CA ARG A 92 -7.06 5.37 -3.13
C ARG A 92 -7.35 6.83 -3.52
N ILE A 93 -7.30 7.76 -2.57
CA ILE A 93 -7.55 9.19 -2.82
C ILE A 93 -6.49 9.77 -3.74
N CYS A 94 -5.20 9.52 -3.46
CA CYS A 94 -4.08 9.98 -4.29
C CYS A 94 -4.21 9.51 -5.73
N ARG A 95 -4.59 8.24 -5.93
CA ARG A 95 -4.84 7.69 -7.26
C ARG A 95 -5.97 8.41 -7.99
N VAL A 96 -7.10 8.67 -7.32
CA VAL A 96 -8.23 9.39 -7.93
C VAL A 96 -7.87 10.82 -8.29
N ILE A 97 -7.14 11.53 -7.43
CA ILE A 97 -6.72 12.93 -7.68
C ILE A 97 -5.79 13.03 -8.90
N LYS A 98 -4.96 12.01 -9.13
CA LYS A 98 -3.99 11.99 -10.24
C LYS A 98 -4.54 11.44 -11.55
N GLN A 99 -5.78 10.93 -11.56
CA GLN A 99 -6.43 10.53 -12.80
C GLN A 99 -6.86 11.78 -13.60
N PRO A 100 -6.63 11.80 -14.94
CA PRO A 100 -7.05 12.91 -15.80
C PRO A 100 -8.58 13.03 -15.91
#